data_AF-A0A965RC19-F1
#
_entry.id   AF-A0A965RC19-F1
#
_cell.length_a   1.000
_cell.length_b   1.000
_cell.length_c   1.000
_cell.angle_alpha   90.00
_cell.angle_beta   90.00
_cell.angle_gamma   90.00
#
_symmetry.space_group_name_H-M   'P 1'
#
loop_
_entity.id
_entity.type
_entity.pdbx_description
1 polymer ?
#
loop_
_entity_poly.entity_id
_entity_poly.type
_entity_poly.pdbx_seq_one_letter_code
_entity_poly.pdbx_strand_id
1 'polypeptide(L)' 'MKPVVGIVMGSRSDWETLRPAAETLEKLGVPHEVRVVS' A
#
# COMPACT_ATOMS: atom_id res chain seq x y z
N MET A 1 -13.28 -7.22 -5.05
CA MET A 1 -12.11 -7.77 -5.78
C MET A 1 -11.07 -8.15 -4.75
N LYS A 2 -10.40 -9.31 -4.84
CA LYS A 2 -9.35 -9.67 -3.88
C LYS A 2 -8.09 -8.84 -4.16
N PRO A 3 -7.44 -8.25 -3.15
CA PRO A 3 -6.18 -7.53 -3.36
C PRO A 3 -5.13 -8.52 -3.89
N VAL A 4 -4.37 -8.07 -4.90
CA VAL A 4 -3.28 -8.85 -5.52
C VAL A 4 -1.91 -8.35 -5.08
N VAL A 5 -1.86 -7.17 -4.45
CA VAL A 5 -0.64 -6.56 -3.88
C VAL A 5 -0.91 -6.16 -2.43
N GLY A 6 0.04 -6.46 -1.53
CA GLY A 6 0.05 -5.97 -0.16
C GLY A 6 1.19 -4.99 0.06
N ILE A 7 0.87 -3.78 0.52
CA ILE A 7 1.85 -2.78 0.98
C ILE A 7 1.95 -2.91 2.49
N VAL A 8 3.09 -3.40 2.98
CA VAL A 8 3.33 -3.61 4.41
C VAL A 8 4.37 -2.61 4.90
N MET A 9 4.11 -2.04 6.08
CA MET A 9 5.01 -1.08 6.72
C MET A 9 5.22 -1.40 8.20
N GLY A 10 6.40 -1.09 8.73
CA GLY A 10 6.75 -1.35 10.14
C GLY A 10 6.07 -0.39 11.10
N SER A 11 5.78 0.83 10.63
CA SER A 11 5.23 1.91 11.42
C SER A 11 4.39 2.84 10.54
N ARG A 12 3.54 3.67 11.16
CA ARG A 12 2.80 4.71 10.42
C ARG A 12 3.71 5.80 9.84
N SER A 13 4.91 6.00 10.40
CA SER A 13 5.89 6.96 9.88
C SER A 13 6.42 6.57 8.50
N ASP A 14 6.46 5.27 8.19
CA ASP A 14 6.89 4.78 6.87
C ASP A 14 5.88 5.13 5.76
N TRP A 15 4.65 5.51 6.11
CA TRP A 15 3.60 5.82 5.15
C TRP A 15 3.95 6.96 4.21
N GLU A 16 4.67 7.98 4.68
CA GLU A 16 5.11 9.08 3.82
C GLU A 16 5.95 8.58 2.63
N THR A 17 6.75 7.54 2.86
CA THR A 17 7.58 6.90 1.83
C THR A 17 6.78 5.94 0.96
N LEU A 18 5.81 5.23 1.52
CA LEU A 18 5.08 4.15 0.82
C LEU A 18 3.79 4.61 0.14
N ARG A 19 3.23 5.77 0.49
CA ARG A 19 2.02 6.34 -0.13
C ARG A 19 2.08 6.40 -1.67
N PRO A 20 3.20 6.83 -2.30
CA PRO A 20 3.28 6.88 -3.77
C PRO A 20 3.07 5.52 -4.46
N ALA A 21 3.39 4.41 -3.78
CA ALA A 21 3.13 3.07 -4.31
C ALA A 21 1.63 2.77 -4.34
N ALA A 22 0.89 3.07 -3.27
CA ALA A 22 -0.56 2.92 -3.21
C ALA A 22 -1.27 3.78 -4.27
N GLU A 23 -0.88 5.06 -4.38
CA GLU A 23 -1.42 5.98 -5.39
C GLU A 23 -1.17 5.48 -6.83
N THR A 24 -0.01 4.86 -7.08
CA THR A 24 0.31 4.27 -8.38
C THR A 24 -0.59 3.08 -8.69
N LEU A 25 -0.81 2.20 -7.72
CA LEU A 25 -1.69 1.04 -7.89
C LEU A 25 -3.15 1.47 -8.11
N GLU A 26 -3.61 2.50 -7.42
CA GLU A 26 -4.92 3.13 -7.65
C GLU A 26 -5.07 3.64 -9.08
N LYS A 27 -4.08 4.41 -9.59
CA LYS A 27 -4.08 4.93 -10.98
C LYS A 27 -4.10 3.83 -12.03
N LEU A 28 -3.45 2.69 -11.73
CA LEU A 28 -3.42 1.52 -12.60
C LEU A 28 -4.65 0.62 -12.44
N GLY A 29 -5.56 0.92 -11.50
CA GLY A 29 -6.71 0.07 -11.18
C GLY A 29 -6.34 -1.28 -10.59
N VAL A 30 -5.15 -1.40 -9.97
CA VAL A 30 -4.66 -2.64 -9.36
C VAL A 30 -5.18 -2.73 -7.92
N PRO A 31 -6.00 -3.75 -7.59
CA PRO A 31 -6.49 -3.97 -6.24
C PRO A 31 -5.33 -4.24 -5.27
N HIS A 32 -5.24 -3.45 -4.21
CA HIS A 32 -4.19 -3.57 -3.22
C HIS A 32 -4.71 -3.36 -1.79
N GLU A 33 -3.95 -3.81 -0.80
CA GLU A 33 -4.19 -3.51 0.61
C GLU A 33 -2.95 -2.88 1.26
N VAL A 34 -3.17 -2.09 2.32
CA VAL A 34 -2.11 -1.44 3.08
C VAL A 34 -2.22 -1.90 4.54
N ARG A 35 -1.13 -2.38 5.14
CA ARG A 35 -1.09 -2.86 6.53
C ARG A 35 0.14 -2.38 7.27
N VAL A 36 -0.05 -2.03 8.55
CA VAL A 36 1.05 -1.84 9.49
C VAL A 36 1.29 -3.15 10.22
N VAL A 37 2.52 -3.67 10.16
CA VAL A 37 2.93 -4.90 10.83
C VAL A 37 4.19 -4.59 11.62
N SER A 38 4.11 -4.69 12.95
CA SER A 38 5.23 -4.55 13.89
C SER A 38 5.48 -5.85 14.62
#